data_AF-A0A4Q3Y2I5-F1
#
_entry.id   AF-A0A4Q3Y2I5-F1
#
_cell.length_a   1.000
_cell.length_b   1.000
_cell.length_c   1.000
_cell.angle_alpha   90.00
_cell.angle_beta   90.00
_cell.angle_gamma   90.00
#
_symmetry.space_group_name_H-M   'P 1'
#
loop_
_entity.id
_entity.type
_entity.pdbx_description
1 polymer ?
#
loop_
_entity_poly.entity_id
_entity_poly.type
_entity_poly.pdbx_seq_one_letter_code
_entity_poly.pdbx_strand_id
1 'polypeptide(L)'
;MPPIGDTTHKLEVTDWLVLALRAYTEPSGKPRKSWTRNERPSPSDWVLIFDCETRTTPDQSLRFGAYQLRFRGCLWERGVFYDTAGLREGELETLSDLMLLERPSSDGERIFLRSRAAFVSEVFLKCGLAVGAQIVGFNLPFDLSRLAIRHVNARGSMKGGFSFVLSDDRRIPKVAVKHLSARAALIRFTGASTGRSQKSVERLITDRGYFVDVKTLAATLTGGSHSLAGLCKLLKTPTQKQAADEHGAPLTPEYLAYALDDVQATWECFDILARRVASFGLPGVGLYDLFSEASLGKAYLKAMGVKPGASFSRIFRVRSKAGS
;
A
#
# COMPACT_ATOMS: atom_id res chain seq x y z
N MET A 1 -43.53 45.58 -25.70
CA MET A 1 -42.26 44.96 -25.28
C MET A 1 -42.36 44.57 -23.82
N PRO A 2 -42.52 43.28 -23.48
CA PRO A 2 -42.27 42.77 -22.13
C PRO A 2 -40.81 42.30 -22.02
N PRO A 3 -40.21 42.29 -20.81
CA PRO A 3 -38.82 41.91 -20.61
C PRO A 3 -38.63 40.39 -20.66
N ILE A 4 -37.49 39.99 -21.21
CA ILE A 4 -37.00 38.62 -21.31
C ILE A 4 -36.57 38.17 -19.90
N GLY A 5 -37.29 37.20 -19.34
CA GLY A 5 -36.94 36.55 -18.08
C GLY A 5 -35.82 35.52 -18.29
N ASP A 6 -34.71 35.74 -17.59
CA ASP A 6 -33.57 34.86 -17.45
C ASP A 6 -33.97 33.54 -16.76
N THR A 7 -34.02 32.44 -17.51
CA THR A 7 -34.21 31.08 -16.98
C THR A 7 -32.87 30.41 -16.76
N THR A 8 -32.26 30.66 -15.60
CA THR A 8 -31.22 29.79 -15.05
C THR A 8 -31.89 28.53 -14.46
N HIS A 9 -31.88 27.44 -15.23
CA HIS A 9 -32.23 26.12 -14.71
C HIS A 9 -31.18 25.68 -13.68
N LYS A 10 -31.50 25.86 -12.38
CA LYS A 10 -30.83 25.12 -11.31
C LYS A 10 -31.27 23.66 -11.43
N LEU A 11 -30.35 22.79 -11.85
CA LEU A 11 -30.49 21.35 -11.70
C LEU A 11 -30.50 21.04 -10.19
N GLU A 12 -31.68 20.80 -9.62
CA GLU A 12 -31.81 20.20 -8.30
C GLU A 12 -31.34 18.74 -8.40
N VAL A 13 -30.20 18.45 -7.80
CA VAL A 13 -29.73 17.08 -7.59
C VAL A 13 -30.54 16.49 -6.44
N THR A 14 -31.60 15.76 -6.74
CA THR A 14 -32.39 14.99 -5.77
C THR A 14 -32.37 13.51 -6.08
N ASP A 15 -31.19 12.89 -6.05
CA ASP A 15 -31.09 11.43 -5.95
C ASP A 15 -30.81 11.06 -4.49
N TRP A 16 -31.88 10.80 -3.75
CA TRP A 16 -31.81 10.25 -2.41
C TRP A 16 -31.60 8.73 -2.48
N LEU A 17 -30.41 8.26 -2.11
CA LEU A 17 -30.15 6.83 -1.99
C LEU A 17 -30.73 6.30 -0.67
N VAL A 18 -31.68 5.37 -0.77
CA VAL A 18 -32.23 4.68 0.41
C VAL A 18 -31.24 3.64 0.92
N LEU A 19 -30.61 3.91 2.06
CA LEU A 19 -29.71 2.97 2.74
C LEU A 19 -30.49 2.16 3.79
N ALA A 20 -30.61 0.84 3.59
CA ALA A 20 -31.17 -0.06 4.60
C ALA A 20 -30.10 -0.43 5.64
N LEU A 21 -30.21 0.13 6.85
CA LEU A 21 -29.32 -0.18 7.97
C LEU A 21 -29.96 -1.23 8.89
N ARG A 22 -29.23 -2.30 9.22
CA ARG A 22 -29.68 -3.29 10.21
C ARG A 22 -29.23 -2.85 11.61
N ALA A 23 -30.19 -2.54 12.49
CA ALA A 23 -29.93 -2.20 13.87
C ALA A 23 -29.89 -3.46 14.75
N TYR A 24 -28.98 -3.48 15.73
CA TYR A 24 -28.90 -4.51 16.76
C TYR A 24 -29.01 -3.83 18.13
N THR A 25 -29.68 -4.48 19.08
CA THR A 25 -29.77 -4.03 20.47
C THR A 25 -28.49 -4.36 21.23
N GLU A 26 -27.90 -3.40 21.93
CA GLU A 26 -26.78 -3.68 22.83
C GLU A 26 -27.28 -4.44 24.08
N PRO A 27 -26.59 -5.51 24.52
CA PRO A 27 -26.80 -6.07 25.85
C PRO A 27 -26.47 -5.01 26.90
N SER A 28 -27.32 -4.89 27.93
CA SER A 28 -27.13 -3.98 29.07
C SER A 28 -25.94 -4.42 29.93
N GLY A 29 -24.73 -4.10 29.48
CA GLY A 29 -23.47 -4.34 30.18
C GLY A 29 -22.66 -3.06 30.31
N LYS A 30 -21.81 -2.98 31.34
CA LYS A 30 -20.91 -1.82 31.54
C LYS A 30 -20.14 -1.53 30.25
N PRO A 31 -20.08 -0.28 29.77
CA PRO A 31 -19.35 0.05 28.56
C PRO A 31 -17.90 -0.41 28.72
N ARG A 32 -17.42 -1.23 27.78
CA ARG A 32 -15.99 -1.60 27.75
C ARG A 32 -15.19 -0.32 27.72
N LYS A 33 -14.28 -0.13 28.69
CA LYS A 33 -13.36 1.01 28.73
C LYS A 33 -12.78 1.19 27.32
N SER A 34 -13.14 2.29 26.66
CA SER A 34 -12.58 2.64 25.37
C SER A 34 -11.12 2.99 25.62
N TRP A 35 -10.22 2.06 25.34
CA TRP A 35 -8.81 2.40 25.24
C TRP A 35 -8.70 3.48 24.16
N THR A 36 -8.36 4.70 24.55
CA THR A 36 -7.97 5.75 23.61
C THR A 36 -6.77 5.21 22.86
N ARG A 37 -7.02 4.73 21.64
CA ARG A 37 -5.95 4.31 20.75
C ARG A 37 -5.21 5.59 20.40
N ASN A 38 -3.99 5.76 20.90
CA ASN A 38 -3.14 6.86 20.48
C ASN A 38 -3.16 6.92 18.95
N GLU A 39 -3.41 8.10 18.40
CA GLU A 39 -3.46 8.28 16.96
C GLU A 39 -2.11 7.91 16.37
N ARG A 40 -2.15 7.03 15.37
CA ARG A 40 -0.97 6.66 14.62
C ARG A 40 -0.49 7.91 13.88
N PRO A 41 0.81 8.25 13.90
CA PRO A 41 1.32 9.34 13.08
C PRO A 41 0.93 9.16 11.61
N SER A 42 0.87 10.25 10.86
CA SER A 42 0.72 10.16 9.41
C SER A 42 2.06 9.70 8.78
N PRO A 43 2.02 9.05 7.60
CA PRO A 43 3.23 8.80 6.83
C PRO A 43 3.91 10.12 6.42
N SER A 44 5.21 10.06 6.19
CA SER A 44 5.95 11.14 5.54
C SER A 44 5.61 11.24 4.05
N ASP A 45 6.09 12.30 3.39
CA ASP A 45 5.96 12.52 1.95
C ASP A 45 6.80 11.54 1.09
N TRP A 46 7.54 10.64 1.72
CA TRP A 46 8.35 9.63 1.05
C TRP A 46 7.53 8.40 0.68
N VAL A 47 7.79 7.88 -0.52
CA VAL A 47 7.18 6.66 -1.03
C VAL A 47 8.28 5.77 -1.60
N LEU A 48 8.39 4.55 -1.06
CA LEU A 48 9.24 3.49 -1.60
C LEU A 48 8.34 2.52 -2.39
N ILE A 49 8.64 2.33 -3.66
CA ILE A 49 7.98 1.39 -4.55
C ILE A 49 8.99 0.34 -4.96
N PHE A 50 8.64 -0.94 -4.93
CA PHE A 50 9.52 -2.00 -5.42
C PHE A 50 8.73 -3.21 -5.90
N ASP A 51 9.37 -3.99 -6.76
CA ASP A 51 8.88 -5.24 -7.33
C ASP A 51 10.03 -6.25 -7.44
N CYS A 52 9.72 -7.56 -7.41
CA CYS A 52 10.73 -8.62 -7.41
C CYS A 52 10.59 -9.58 -8.60
N GLU A 53 11.71 -9.74 -9.31
CA GLU A 53 11.91 -10.78 -10.30
C GLU A 53 12.44 -12.05 -9.65
N THR A 54 11.85 -13.18 -10.01
CA THR A 54 12.10 -14.47 -9.36
C THR A 54 12.59 -15.51 -10.34
N ARG A 55 13.26 -16.53 -9.80
CA ARG A 55 13.57 -17.74 -10.55
C ARG A 55 12.28 -18.52 -10.84
N THR A 56 12.32 -19.30 -11.91
CA THR A 56 11.25 -20.26 -12.27
C THR A 56 11.28 -21.54 -11.44
N THR A 57 12.20 -21.64 -10.48
CA THR A 57 12.26 -22.76 -9.54
C THR A 57 11.05 -22.75 -8.60
N PRO A 58 10.63 -23.91 -8.05
CA PRO A 58 9.43 -23.99 -7.22
C PRO A 58 9.41 -23.08 -5.98
N ASP A 59 10.59 -22.76 -5.44
CA ASP A 59 10.76 -21.83 -4.32
C ASP A 59 10.62 -20.36 -4.73
N GLN A 60 10.67 -20.08 -6.04
CA GLN A 60 10.63 -18.75 -6.65
C GLN A 60 11.61 -17.77 -5.99
N SER A 61 12.85 -18.22 -5.73
CA SER A 61 13.88 -17.39 -5.08
C SER A 61 14.08 -16.07 -5.82
N LEU A 62 14.41 -15.03 -5.05
CA LEU A 62 14.72 -13.71 -5.58
C LEU A 62 15.89 -13.81 -6.55
N ARG A 63 15.70 -13.39 -7.80
CA ARG A 63 16.81 -13.20 -8.75
C ARG A 63 17.34 -11.78 -8.59
N PHE A 64 16.46 -10.81 -8.82
CA PHE A 64 16.68 -9.40 -8.56
C PHE A 64 15.34 -8.69 -8.33
N GLY A 65 15.35 -7.43 -7.94
CA GLY A 65 14.17 -6.60 -7.87
C GLY A 65 14.52 -5.17 -8.26
N ALA A 66 13.52 -4.43 -8.70
CA ALA A 66 13.63 -3.02 -9.04
C ALA A 66 12.95 -2.18 -7.96
N TYR A 67 13.41 -0.93 -7.78
CA TYR A 67 12.77 0.00 -6.85
C TYR A 67 12.88 1.45 -7.29
N GLN A 68 11.97 2.25 -6.76
CA GLN A 68 11.98 3.71 -6.81
C GLN A 68 11.72 4.26 -5.41
N LEU A 69 12.47 5.29 -5.04
CA LEU A 69 12.22 6.12 -3.88
C LEU A 69 11.85 7.52 -4.36
N ARG A 70 10.67 7.96 -3.95
CA ARG A 70 10.08 9.24 -4.36
C ARG A 70 9.83 10.14 -3.17
N PHE A 71 10.06 11.43 -3.34
CA PHE A 71 9.70 12.47 -2.37
C PHE A 71 8.70 13.42 -3.01
N ARG A 72 7.50 13.54 -2.42
CA ARG A 72 6.41 14.39 -2.98
C ARG A 72 6.13 14.09 -4.46
N GLY A 73 6.17 12.81 -4.83
CA GLY A 73 5.97 12.33 -6.19
C GLY A 73 7.19 12.46 -7.13
N CYS A 74 8.21 13.24 -6.77
CA CYS A 74 9.42 13.39 -7.56
C CYS A 74 10.35 12.19 -7.35
N LEU A 75 10.94 11.66 -8.44
CA LEU A 75 11.90 10.57 -8.37
C LEU A 75 13.21 11.05 -7.76
N TRP A 76 13.60 10.46 -6.64
CA TRP A 76 14.82 10.82 -5.92
C TRP A 76 15.94 9.79 -6.16
N GLU A 77 15.57 8.52 -6.10
CA GLU A 77 16.47 7.40 -6.30
C GLU A 77 15.71 6.28 -7.00
N ARG A 78 16.36 5.61 -7.94
CA ARG A 78 15.90 4.32 -8.48
C ARG A 78 17.05 3.33 -8.50
N GLY A 79 16.71 2.06 -8.64
CA GLY A 79 17.76 1.07 -8.77
C GLY A 79 17.26 -0.35 -8.85
N VAL A 80 18.25 -1.23 -8.89
CA VAL A 80 18.08 -2.68 -8.86
C VAL A 80 18.75 -3.22 -7.61
N PHE A 81 18.16 -4.24 -7.00
CA PHE A 81 18.80 -5.03 -5.99
C PHE A 81 18.81 -6.51 -6.37
N TYR A 82 19.83 -7.27 -5.97
CA TYR A 82 19.97 -8.67 -6.36
C TYR A 82 20.32 -9.56 -5.17
N ASP A 83 19.95 -10.84 -5.26
CA ASP A 83 20.48 -11.86 -4.36
C ASP A 83 21.55 -12.68 -5.11
N THR A 84 22.76 -12.69 -4.59
CA THR A 84 23.87 -13.45 -5.18
C THR A 84 23.53 -14.93 -5.33
N ALA A 85 22.75 -15.50 -4.40
CA ALA A 85 22.32 -16.89 -4.46
C ALA A 85 21.31 -17.17 -5.58
N GLY A 86 20.61 -16.13 -6.05
CA GLY A 86 19.56 -16.22 -7.06
C GLY A 86 20.00 -15.81 -8.47
N LEU A 87 21.21 -15.30 -8.67
CA LEU A 87 21.77 -14.98 -9.98
C LEU A 87 22.42 -16.21 -10.63
N ARG A 88 22.39 -16.30 -11.96
CA ARG A 88 23.24 -17.24 -12.72
C ARG A 88 24.65 -16.64 -12.89
N GLU A 89 25.60 -17.49 -13.27
CA GLU A 89 26.94 -17.05 -13.67
C GLU A 89 26.84 -16.00 -14.79
N GLY A 90 27.60 -14.90 -14.69
CA GLY A 90 27.57 -13.80 -15.65
C GLY A 90 26.41 -12.79 -15.47
N GLU A 91 25.36 -13.12 -14.71
CA GLU A 91 24.20 -12.22 -14.57
C GLU A 91 24.51 -10.99 -13.71
N LEU A 92 25.46 -11.08 -12.78
CA LEU A 92 25.85 -9.92 -11.98
C LEU A 92 26.62 -8.91 -12.83
N GLU A 93 27.58 -9.36 -13.64
CA GLU A 93 28.28 -8.51 -14.61
C GLU A 93 27.29 -7.88 -15.57
N THR A 94 26.36 -8.68 -16.11
CA THR A 94 25.31 -8.18 -17.01
C THR A 94 24.43 -7.13 -16.33
N LEU A 95 23.94 -7.35 -15.10
CA LEU A 95 23.17 -6.34 -14.35
C LEU A 95 23.99 -5.08 -14.13
N SER A 96 25.27 -5.21 -13.78
CA SER A 96 26.17 -4.08 -13.57
C SER A 96 26.33 -3.25 -14.84
N ASP A 97 26.61 -3.89 -15.97
CA ASP A 97 26.80 -3.23 -17.25
C ASP A 97 25.53 -2.51 -17.70
N LEU A 98 24.36 -3.15 -17.58
CA LEU A 98 23.08 -2.53 -17.92
C LEU A 98 22.78 -1.32 -17.02
N MET A 99 23.04 -1.43 -15.72
CA MET A 99 22.82 -0.33 -14.78
C MET A 99 23.77 0.86 -15.00
N LEU A 100 24.95 0.66 -15.61
CA LEU A 100 25.87 1.74 -16.01
C LEU A 100 25.38 2.51 -17.25
N LEU A 101 24.56 1.87 -18.09
CA LEU A 101 23.96 2.49 -19.27
C LEU A 101 22.75 3.36 -18.91
N GLU A 102 22.11 3.11 -17.78
CA GLU A 102 21.01 3.92 -17.28
C GLU A 102 21.41 5.39 -17.12
N ARG A 103 20.46 6.28 -17.40
CA ARG A 103 20.64 7.72 -17.32
C ARG A 103 19.59 8.32 -16.36
N PRO A 104 19.98 9.26 -15.48
CA PRO A 104 19.02 10.00 -14.69
C PRO A 104 17.97 10.68 -15.57
N SER A 105 16.70 10.58 -15.20
CA SER A 105 15.59 11.27 -15.88
C SER A 105 15.46 12.74 -15.45
N SER A 106 16.13 13.12 -14.36
CA SER A 106 16.14 14.49 -13.82
C SER A 106 17.42 14.81 -13.05
N ASP A 107 17.70 16.10 -12.89
CA ASP A 107 18.83 16.59 -12.12
C ASP A 107 18.71 16.15 -10.64
N GLY A 108 19.68 15.36 -10.18
CA GLY A 108 19.75 14.88 -8.80
C GLY A 108 19.15 13.50 -8.55
N GLU A 109 18.52 12.87 -9.55
CA GLU A 109 18.14 11.46 -9.46
C GLU A 109 19.39 10.57 -9.35
N ARG A 110 19.34 9.62 -8.41
CA ARG A 110 20.41 8.66 -8.18
C ARG A 110 20.02 7.27 -8.67
N ILE A 111 20.97 6.58 -9.29
CA ILE A 111 20.79 5.22 -9.79
C ILE A 111 21.76 4.30 -9.04
N PHE A 112 21.25 3.22 -8.46
CA PHE A 112 22.07 2.26 -7.73
C PHE A 112 21.80 0.81 -8.12
N LEU A 113 22.87 0.02 -8.18
CA LEU A 113 22.82 -1.43 -8.07
C LEU A 113 23.23 -1.84 -6.65
N ARG A 114 22.43 -2.67 -5.99
CA ARG A 114 22.62 -3.04 -4.57
C ARG A 114 22.52 -4.56 -4.38
N SER A 115 23.22 -5.10 -3.38
CA SER A 115 22.84 -6.44 -2.89
C SER A 115 21.49 -6.35 -2.15
N ARG A 116 20.77 -7.47 -2.04
CA ARG A 116 19.52 -7.58 -1.25
C ARG A 116 19.74 -7.11 0.19
N ALA A 117 20.88 -7.48 0.79
CA ALA A 117 21.22 -7.06 2.15
C ALA A 117 21.35 -5.53 2.27
N ALA A 118 22.03 -4.89 1.31
CA ALA A 118 22.19 -3.44 1.26
C ALA A 118 20.85 -2.74 0.99
N PHE A 119 20.03 -3.25 0.07
CA PHE A 119 18.68 -2.71 -0.15
C PHE A 119 17.82 -2.76 1.12
N VAL A 120 17.82 -3.89 1.82
CA VAL A 120 17.06 -4.05 3.07
C VAL A 120 17.52 -3.07 4.13
N SER A 121 18.83 -2.97 4.39
CA SER A 121 19.37 -2.16 5.49
C SER A 121 19.41 -0.66 5.17
N GLU A 122 19.73 -0.29 3.93
CA GLU A 122 19.98 1.09 3.54
C GLU A 122 18.76 1.79 2.95
N VAL A 123 17.83 1.04 2.34
CA VAL A 123 16.65 1.60 1.68
C VAL A 123 15.40 1.20 2.45
N PHE A 124 15.03 -0.08 2.43
CA PHE A 124 13.74 -0.56 2.93
C PHE A 124 13.51 -0.23 4.42
N LEU A 125 14.45 -0.59 5.29
CA LEU A 125 14.31 -0.34 6.74
C LEU A 125 14.46 1.14 7.09
N LYS A 126 15.32 1.90 6.40
CA LYS A 126 15.43 3.36 6.63
C LYS A 126 14.13 4.06 6.23
N CYS A 127 13.59 3.73 5.06
CA CYS A 127 12.31 4.27 4.59
C CYS A 127 11.18 3.93 5.57
N GLY A 128 11.03 2.64 5.91
CA GLY A 128 9.92 2.19 6.76
C GLY A 128 10.01 2.61 8.23
N LEU A 129 11.21 2.68 8.81
CA LEU A 129 11.37 2.88 10.26
C LEU A 129 11.90 4.26 10.63
N ALA A 130 12.89 4.78 9.90
CA ALA A 130 13.50 6.05 10.24
C ALA A 130 12.66 7.21 9.71
N VAL A 131 12.26 7.14 8.45
CA VAL A 131 11.57 8.23 7.73
C VAL A 131 10.05 8.10 7.82
N GLY A 132 9.51 6.88 7.95
CA GLY A 132 8.06 6.65 7.94
C GLY A 132 7.46 6.83 6.54
N ALA A 133 8.17 6.33 5.52
CA ALA A 133 7.70 6.31 4.14
C ALA A 133 6.54 5.32 3.96
N GLN A 134 5.73 5.55 2.93
CA GLN A 134 4.80 4.53 2.43
C GLN A 134 5.58 3.50 1.62
N ILE A 135 5.42 2.22 1.96
CA ILE A 135 6.03 1.09 1.27
C ILE A 135 4.97 0.48 0.37
N VAL A 136 5.19 0.57 -0.93
CA VAL A 136 4.22 0.29 -1.98
C VAL A 136 4.72 -0.84 -2.86
N GLY A 137 3.81 -1.73 -3.26
CA GLY A 137 4.05 -2.75 -4.27
C GLY A 137 2.74 -3.28 -4.83
N PHE A 138 2.80 -4.05 -5.90
CA PHE A 138 1.64 -4.71 -6.49
C PHE A 138 1.67 -6.19 -6.15
N ASN A 139 0.74 -6.66 -5.31
CA ASN A 139 0.84 -7.97 -4.63
C ASN A 139 1.97 -8.01 -3.58
N LEU A 140 2.15 -6.90 -2.87
CA LEU A 140 3.24 -6.64 -1.91
C LEU A 140 3.59 -7.78 -0.92
N PRO A 141 2.64 -8.59 -0.39
CA PRO A 141 2.98 -9.79 0.39
C PRO A 141 4.00 -10.72 -0.27
N PHE A 142 3.94 -10.86 -1.60
CA PHE A 142 4.84 -11.69 -2.38
C PHE A 142 6.26 -11.11 -2.37
N ASP A 143 6.42 -9.84 -2.75
CA ASP A 143 7.72 -9.15 -2.80
C ASP A 143 8.38 -9.08 -1.43
N LEU A 144 7.61 -8.79 -0.38
CA LEU A 144 8.10 -8.81 0.99
C LEU A 144 8.65 -10.18 1.40
N SER A 145 8.07 -11.27 0.90
CA SER A 145 8.58 -12.61 1.16
C SER A 145 9.91 -12.87 0.45
N ARG A 146 10.17 -12.22 -0.70
CA ARG A 146 11.44 -12.35 -1.45
C ARG A 146 12.60 -11.61 -0.78
N LEU A 147 12.32 -10.59 0.04
CA LEU A 147 13.32 -9.92 0.85
C LEU A 147 13.75 -10.73 2.09
N ALA A 148 13.00 -11.76 2.47
CA ALA A 148 13.21 -12.50 3.71
C ALA A 148 14.36 -13.50 3.59
N ILE A 149 15.21 -13.58 4.62
CA ILE A 149 16.22 -14.64 4.74
C ILE A 149 15.63 -15.92 5.37
N ARG A 150 14.52 -15.78 6.10
CA ARG A 150 13.72 -16.90 6.65
C ARG A 150 12.36 -16.37 7.13
N HIS A 151 11.45 -17.29 7.47
CA HIS A 151 10.16 -16.96 8.06
C HIS A 151 9.91 -17.72 9.35
N VAL A 152 9.02 -17.20 10.20
CA VAL A 152 8.47 -17.89 11.37
C VAL A 152 6.98 -17.64 11.49
N ASN A 153 6.27 -18.44 12.29
CA ASN A 153 4.85 -18.19 12.58
C ASN A 153 4.65 -16.84 13.29
N ALA A 154 3.71 -16.04 12.78
CA ALA A 154 3.33 -14.79 13.41
C ALA A 154 2.52 -15.01 14.69
N ARG A 155 2.60 -14.04 15.62
CA ARG A 155 2.00 -14.12 16.97
C ARG A 155 1.03 -12.97 17.22
N GLY A 156 0.28 -13.06 18.33
CA GLY A 156 -0.67 -12.02 18.77
C GLY A 156 -1.77 -11.78 17.74
N SER A 157 -2.07 -10.52 17.44
CA SER A 157 -3.09 -10.13 16.44
C SER A 157 -2.79 -10.64 15.02
N MET A 158 -1.54 -11.01 14.74
CA MET A 158 -1.09 -11.56 13.46
C MET A 158 -1.06 -13.10 13.45
N LYS A 159 -1.56 -13.79 14.49
CA LYS A 159 -1.63 -15.26 14.53
C LYS A 159 -2.34 -15.80 13.28
N GLY A 160 -1.77 -16.87 12.71
CA GLY A 160 -2.19 -17.48 11.44
C GLY A 160 -1.48 -16.90 10.21
N GLY A 161 -0.61 -15.90 10.39
CA GLY A 161 0.27 -15.37 9.34
C GLY A 161 1.74 -15.74 9.52
N PHE A 162 2.59 -15.11 8.72
CA PHE A 162 4.04 -15.28 8.73
C PHE A 162 4.73 -14.02 9.26
N SER A 163 5.89 -14.18 9.90
CA SER A 163 6.84 -13.09 10.20
C SER A 163 8.12 -13.33 9.39
N PHE A 164 8.36 -12.48 8.40
CA PHE A 164 9.55 -12.48 7.57
C PHE A 164 10.72 -11.83 8.30
N VAL A 165 11.79 -12.61 8.46
CA VAL A 165 13.07 -12.16 9.03
C VAL A 165 13.89 -11.58 7.89
N LEU A 166 14.27 -10.31 7.99
CA LEU A 166 14.98 -9.59 6.92
C LEU A 166 16.50 -9.54 7.12
N SER A 167 16.95 -9.74 8.37
CA SER A 167 18.34 -9.73 8.82
C SER A 167 18.51 -10.65 10.02
N ASP A 168 19.71 -11.18 10.23
CA ASP A 168 20.05 -11.97 11.42
C ASP A 168 20.20 -11.14 12.69
N ASP A 169 20.34 -9.82 12.56
CA ASP A 169 20.28 -8.92 13.72
C ASP A 169 18.87 -8.92 14.33
N ARG A 170 18.75 -9.50 15.53
CA ARG A 170 17.48 -9.65 16.26
C ARG A 170 16.87 -8.33 16.72
N ARG A 171 17.63 -7.23 16.68
CA ARG A 171 17.15 -5.87 16.96
C ARG A 171 16.34 -5.31 15.80
N ILE A 172 16.55 -5.82 14.59
CA ILE A 172 15.79 -5.41 13.41
C ILE A 172 14.40 -6.05 13.48
N PRO A 173 13.33 -5.25 13.33
CA PRO A 173 11.98 -5.80 13.33
C PRO A 173 11.75 -6.67 12.09
N LYS A 174 10.90 -7.69 12.28
CA LYS A 174 10.42 -8.54 11.19
C LYS A 174 9.29 -7.85 10.46
N VAL A 175 8.91 -8.34 9.29
CA VAL A 175 7.67 -7.95 8.62
C VAL A 175 6.64 -9.07 8.79
N ALA A 176 5.55 -8.79 9.49
CA ALA A 176 4.46 -9.73 9.66
C ALA A 176 3.42 -9.53 8.55
N VAL A 177 3.06 -10.63 7.90
CA VAL A 177 2.00 -10.69 6.88
C VAL A 177 0.95 -11.70 7.32
N LYS A 178 -0.31 -11.28 7.32
CA LYS A 178 -1.46 -12.15 7.59
C LYS A 178 -2.48 -12.03 6.48
N HIS A 179 -2.68 -13.11 5.74
CA HIS A 179 -3.72 -13.21 4.74
C HIS A 179 -5.11 -13.01 5.38
N LEU A 180 -5.93 -12.14 4.78
CA LEU A 180 -7.32 -11.94 5.17
C LEU A 180 -8.28 -12.55 4.16
N SER A 181 -7.99 -12.39 2.88
CA SER A 181 -8.76 -12.90 1.76
C SER A 181 -7.87 -12.94 0.51
N ALA A 182 -8.37 -13.54 -0.57
CA ALA A 182 -7.67 -13.58 -1.87
C ALA A 182 -7.29 -12.19 -2.42
N ARG A 183 -7.86 -11.11 -1.87
CA ARG A 183 -7.64 -9.72 -2.30
C ARG A 183 -6.94 -8.85 -1.25
N ALA A 184 -6.62 -9.37 -0.06
CA ALA A 184 -6.11 -8.53 1.02
C ALA A 184 -5.26 -9.31 2.03
N ALA A 185 -4.21 -8.64 2.51
CA ALA A 185 -3.40 -9.08 3.64
C ALA A 185 -3.15 -7.91 4.60
N LEU A 186 -3.08 -8.21 5.89
CA LEU A 186 -2.52 -7.28 6.87
C LEU A 186 -1.00 -7.36 6.82
N ILE A 187 -0.34 -6.21 6.80
CA ILE A 187 1.12 -6.11 6.78
C ILE A 187 1.56 -5.12 7.85
N ARG A 188 2.56 -5.47 8.64
CA ARG A 188 3.18 -4.54 9.61
C ARG A 188 4.59 -4.93 9.99
N PHE A 189 5.38 -3.98 10.49
CA PHE A 189 6.57 -4.32 11.25
C PHE A 189 6.18 -4.99 12.58
N THR A 190 6.95 -5.98 13.01
CA THR A 190 6.87 -6.52 14.37
C THR A 190 7.62 -5.61 15.33
N GLY A 191 7.34 -5.73 16.63
CA GLY A 191 8.21 -5.10 17.64
C GLY A 191 9.65 -5.61 17.49
N ALA A 192 10.62 -4.73 17.69
CA ALA A 192 12.01 -5.10 17.84
C ALA A 192 12.20 -5.80 19.20
N SER A 193 12.99 -6.87 19.24
CA SER A 193 13.27 -7.59 20.50
C SER A 193 14.32 -6.81 21.31
N THR A 194 13.93 -5.69 21.89
CA THR A 194 14.75 -4.95 22.87
C THR A 194 14.34 -5.35 24.29
N GLY A 195 15.28 -5.37 25.25
CA GLY A 195 15.02 -5.76 26.64
C GLY A 195 13.85 -4.98 27.30
N ARG A 196 13.32 -5.51 28.41
CA ARG A 196 12.08 -5.07 29.11
C ARG A 196 11.92 -3.54 29.34
N SER A 197 13.01 -2.77 29.30
CA SER A 197 13.05 -1.32 29.50
C SER A 197 12.58 -0.49 28.28
N GLN A 198 12.55 -1.04 27.06
CA GLN A 198 12.32 -0.27 25.81
C GLN A 198 10.94 -0.46 25.14
N LYS A 199 9.90 -0.84 25.90
CA LYS A 199 8.52 -1.00 25.38
C LYS A 199 7.97 0.23 24.64
N SER A 200 8.43 1.43 24.98
CA SER A 200 8.05 2.68 24.29
C SER A 200 8.63 2.76 22.88
N VAL A 201 9.90 2.41 22.70
CA VAL A 201 10.59 2.35 21.40
C VAL A 201 10.02 1.24 20.51
N GLU A 202 9.70 0.08 21.10
CA GLU A 202 9.05 -1.03 20.40
C GLU A 202 7.71 -0.62 19.78
N ARG A 203 6.87 0.12 20.53
CA ARG A 203 5.57 0.61 20.04
C ARG A 203 5.73 1.63 18.91
N LEU A 204 6.69 2.54 19.03
CA LEU A 204 7.04 3.52 18.00
C LEU A 204 7.48 2.85 16.69
N ILE A 205 8.22 1.74 16.76
CA ILE A 205 8.65 0.98 15.58
C ILE A 205 7.48 0.23 14.94
N THR A 206 6.58 -0.38 15.73
CA THR A 206 5.39 -1.06 15.19
C THR A 206 4.41 -0.12 14.50
N ASP A 207 4.35 1.15 14.92
CA ASP A 207 3.42 2.14 14.40
C ASP A 207 3.93 2.84 13.12
N ARG A 208 5.14 2.57 12.62
CA ARG A 208 5.71 3.27 11.45
C ARG A 208 5.60 2.56 10.10
N GLY A 209 5.21 1.28 10.06
CA GLY A 209 5.11 0.55 8.79
C GLY A 209 3.85 0.89 7.98
N TYR A 210 3.94 1.82 7.03
CA TYR A 210 2.82 2.20 6.15
C TYR A 210 2.87 1.38 4.86
N PHE A 211 2.38 0.15 4.90
CA PHE A 211 2.38 -0.75 3.76
C PHE A 211 1.12 -0.54 2.92
N VAL A 212 1.27 -0.38 1.60
CA VAL A 212 0.19 -0.22 0.65
C VAL A 212 0.35 -1.24 -0.47
N ASP A 213 -0.54 -2.24 -0.49
CA ASP A 213 -0.65 -3.14 -1.64
C ASP A 213 -1.60 -2.52 -2.67
N VAL A 214 -1.05 -2.11 -3.82
CA VAL A 214 -1.80 -1.46 -4.90
C VAL A 214 -2.91 -2.35 -5.41
N LYS A 215 -2.71 -3.67 -5.43
CA LYS A 215 -3.74 -4.64 -5.84
C LYS A 215 -4.94 -4.61 -4.90
N THR A 216 -4.70 -4.60 -3.59
CA THR A 216 -5.74 -4.46 -2.56
C THR A 216 -6.44 -3.10 -2.65
N LEU A 217 -5.68 -2.02 -2.82
CA LEU A 217 -6.23 -0.66 -2.91
C LEU A 217 -7.13 -0.50 -4.14
N ALA A 218 -6.67 -0.96 -5.31
CA ALA A 218 -7.45 -0.95 -6.54
C ALA A 218 -8.75 -1.75 -6.39
N ALA A 219 -8.68 -2.94 -5.80
CA ALA A 219 -9.87 -3.76 -5.56
C ALA A 219 -10.86 -3.07 -4.61
N THR A 220 -10.36 -2.41 -3.57
CA THR A 220 -11.20 -1.65 -2.64
C THR A 220 -11.94 -0.50 -3.32
N LEU A 221 -11.33 0.16 -4.30
CA LEU A 221 -11.91 1.33 -4.97
C LEU A 221 -12.77 1.00 -6.20
N THR A 222 -12.59 -0.19 -6.78
CA THR A 222 -13.25 -0.58 -8.04
C THR A 222 -14.20 -1.76 -7.89
N GLY A 223 -14.17 -2.46 -6.75
CA GLY A 223 -14.96 -3.67 -6.50
C GLY A 223 -14.48 -4.93 -7.23
N GLY A 224 -13.32 -4.88 -7.91
CA GLY A 224 -12.82 -5.96 -8.74
C GLY A 224 -11.32 -6.23 -8.57
N SER A 225 -10.89 -7.46 -8.84
CA SER A 225 -9.46 -7.80 -8.89
C SER A 225 -8.87 -7.38 -10.23
N HIS A 226 -7.66 -6.83 -10.22
CA HIS A 226 -6.92 -6.44 -11.43
C HIS A 226 -5.55 -7.12 -11.45
N SER A 227 -5.03 -7.43 -12.64
CA SER A 227 -3.59 -7.56 -12.87
C SER A 227 -2.97 -6.16 -13.00
N LEU A 228 -1.64 -6.03 -12.88
CA LEU A 228 -0.99 -4.72 -13.04
C LEU A 228 -1.28 -4.15 -14.44
N ALA A 229 -1.15 -4.96 -15.51
CA ALA A 229 -1.49 -4.54 -16.87
C ALA A 229 -2.97 -4.14 -17.03
N GLY A 230 -3.89 -4.92 -16.44
CA GLY A 230 -5.32 -4.58 -16.45
C GLY A 230 -5.61 -3.28 -15.72
N LEU A 231 -4.92 -3.02 -14.60
CA LEU A 231 -5.06 -1.78 -13.85
C LEU A 231 -4.48 -0.58 -14.59
N CYS A 232 -3.31 -0.73 -15.23
CA CYS A 232 -2.70 0.31 -16.09
C CYS A 232 -3.65 0.74 -17.21
N LYS A 233 -4.30 -0.24 -17.86
CA LYS A 233 -5.30 0.02 -18.90
C LYS A 233 -6.54 0.71 -18.34
N LEU A 234 -7.05 0.26 -17.18
CA LEU A 234 -8.22 0.86 -16.53
C LEU A 234 -7.97 2.32 -16.13
N LEU A 235 -6.80 2.59 -15.55
CA LEU A 235 -6.43 3.92 -15.05
C LEU A 235 -5.81 4.82 -16.14
N LYS A 236 -5.53 4.26 -17.33
CA LYS A 236 -4.86 4.94 -18.45
C LYS A 236 -3.53 5.57 -18.01
N THR A 237 -2.71 4.78 -17.30
CA THR A 237 -1.38 5.21 -16.85
C THR A 237 -0.47 5.52 -18.03
N PRO A 238 0.46 6.49 -17.90
CA PRO A 238 1.47 6.75 -18.94
C PRO A 238 2.26 5.50 -19.33
N THR A 239 2.79 4.77 -18.36
CA THR A 239 3.43 3.48 -18.57
C THR A 239 2.36 2.40 -18.64
N GLN A 240 2.32 1.68 -19.77
CA GLN A 240 1.45 0.52 -19.96
C GLN A 240 2.30 -0.74 -19.83
N LYS A 241 2.03 -1.55 -18.80
CA LYS A 241 2.68 -2.86 -18.67
C LYS A 241 2.32 -3.74 -19.87
N GLN A 242 3.33 -4.11 -20.65
CA GLN A 242 3.19 -5.10 -21.71
C GLN A 242 3.23 -6.52 -21.11
N ALA A 243 2.69 -7.50 -21.84
CA ALA A 243 2.88 -8.89 -21.46
C ALA A 243 4.36 -9.25 -21.71
N ALA A 244 5.09 -9.64 -20.67
CA ALA A 244 6.40 -10.27 -20.87
C ALA A 244 6.15 -11.69 -21.37
N ASP A 245 6.77 -12.06 -22.49
CA ASP A 245 6.47 -13.34 -23.14
C ASP A 245 6.99 -14.55 -22.32
N GLU A 246 8.01 -14.40 -21.45
CA GLU A 246 8.53 -15.51 -20.65
C GLU A 246 9.12 -15.09 -19.28
N HIS A 247 8.50 -15.58 -18.19
CA HIS A 247 9.07 -15.46 -16.83
C HIS A 247 10.38 -16.24 -16.70
N GLY A 248 11.43 -15.63 -16.16
CA GLY A 248 12.72 -16.30 -15.94
C GLY A 248 13.62 -16.47 -17.17
N ALA A 249 13.31 -15.73 -18.24
CA ALA A 249 14.13 -15.61 -19.45
C ALA A 249 15.57 -15.12 -19.13
N PRO A 250 16.52 -15.28 -20.09
CA PRO A 250 17.84 -14.68 -19.99
C PRO A 250 17.76 -13.19 -19.62
N LEU A 251 18.71 -12.72 -18.82
CA LEU A 251 18.76 -11.31 -18.47
C LEU A 251 19.20 -10.51 -19.70
N THR A 252 18.33 -9.67 -20.22
CA THR A 252 18.60 -8.78 -21.35
C THR A 252 18.31 -7.32 -20.96
N PRO A 253 18.74 -6.32 -21.75
CA PRO A 253 18.34 -4.94 -21.55
C PRO A 253 16.81 -4.77 -21.46
N GLU A 254 16.07 -5.47 -22.33
CA GLU A 254 14.60 -5.42 -22.37
C GLU A 254 13.99 -6.03 -21.10
N TYR A 255 14.54 -7.16 -20.62
CA TYR A 255 14.08 -7.78 -19.38
C TYR A 255 14.26 -6.85 -18.17
N LEU A 256 15.41 -6.16 -18.10
CA LEU A 256 15.64 -5.16 -17.06
C LEU A 256 14.69 -3.96 -17.20
N ALA A 257 14.50 -3.45 -18.42
CA ALA A 257 13.59 -2.35 -18.69
C ALA A 257 12.15 -2.69 -18.25
N TYR A 258 11.66 -3.90 -18.53
CA TYR A 258 10.35 -4.36 -18.06
C TYR A 258 10.22 -4.31 -16.54
N ALA A 259 11.23 -4.79 -15.79
CA ALA A 259 11.20 -4.75 -14.33
C ALA A 259 11.21 -3.31 -13.78
N LEU A 260 11.95 -2.39 -14.42
CA LEU A 260 11.95 -0.97 -14.06
C LEU A 260 10.60 -0.31 -14.39
N ASP A 261 10.02 -0.64 -15.54
CA ASP A 261 8.72 -0.16 -15.99
C ASP A 261 7.57 -0.66 -15.10
N ASP A 262 7.66 -1.87 -14.55
CA ASP A 262 6.67 -2.41 -13.62
C ASP A 262 6.61 -1.62 -12.32
N VAL A 263 7.76 -1.20 -11.80
CA VAL A 263 7.83 -0.31 -10.64
C VAL A 263 7.28 1.07 -10.98
N GLN A 264 7.56 1.60 -12.18
CA GLN A 264 7.01 2.86 -12.66
C GLN A 264 5.48 2.80 -12.80
N ALA A 265 4.96 1.77 -13.46
CA ALA A 265 3.54 1.52 -13.65
C ALA A 265 2.82 1.34 -12.29
N THR A 266 3.46 0.64 -11.34
CA THR A 266 2.95 0.49 -9.97
C THR A 266 2.86 1.84 -9.27
N TRP A 267 3.88 2.69 -9.39
CA TRP A 267 3.84 4.06 -8.87
C TRP A 267 2.70 4.88 -9.47
N GLU A 268 2.53 4.86 -10.79
CA GLU A 268 1.48 5.63 -11.47
C GLU A 268 0.08 5.17 -11.05
N CYS A 269 -0.12 3.85 -10.95
CA CYS A 269 -1.35 3.29 -10.39
C CYS A 269 -1.59 3.77 -8.95
N PHE A 270 -0.55 3.68 -8.11
CA PHE A 270 -0.62 4.13 -6.72
C PHE A 270 -1.00 5.61 -6.62
N ASP A 271 -0.33 6.49 -7.36
CA ASP A 271 -0.56 7.94 -7.31
C ASP A 271 -1.98 8.32 -7.75
N ILE A 272 -2.49 7.72 -8.83
CA ILE A 272 -3.87 7.92 -9.29
C ILE A 272 -4.88 7.46 -8.21
N LEU A 273 -4.68 6.27 -7.64
CA LEU A 273 -5.57 5.74 -6.60
C LEU A 273 -5.47 6.58 -5.32
N ALA A 274 -4.28 7.02 -4.95
CA ALA A 274 -4.04 7.88 -3.79
C ALA A 274 -4.79 9.20 -3.90
N ARG A 275 -4.69 9.88 -5.06
CA ARG A 275 -5.45 11.10 -5.36
C ARG A 275 -6.95 10.86 -5.32
N ARG A 276 -7.42 9.71 -5.81
CA ARG A 276 -8.83 9.33 -5.73
C ARG A 276 -9.31 9.16 -4.30
N VAL A 277 -8.54 8.50 -3.43
CA VAL A 277 -8.88 8.43 -1.99
C VAL A 277 -8.89 9.80 -1.34
N ALA A 278 -7.89 10.64 -1.63
CA ALA A 278 -7.84 12.01 -1.11
C ALA A 278 -9.08 12.82 -1.50
N SER A 279 -9.60 12.65 -2.72
CA SER A 279 -10.80 13.32 -3.21
C SER A 279 -12.08 12.99 -2.41
N PHE A 280 -12.09 11.89 -1.67
CA PHE A 280 -13.24 11.53 -0.81
C PHE A 280 -13.33 12.40 0.46
N GLY A 281 -12.26 13.14 0.80
CA GLY A 281 -12.26 14.04 1.96
C GLY A 281 -12.49 13.32 3.30
N LEU A 282 -12.08 12.05 3.41
CA LEU A 282 -12.31 11.24 4.61
C LEU A 282 -11.18 11.42 5.63
N PRO A 283 -11.42 12.15 6.75
CA PRO A 283 -10.36 12.44 7.70
C PRO A 283 -9.89 11.17 8.43
N GLY A 284 -8.58 11.01 8.53
CA GLY A 284 -7.95 9.92 9.27
C GLY A 284 -7.99 8.55 8.58
N VAL A 285 -8.27 8.50 7.27
CA VAL A 285 -8.15 7.28 6.45
C VAL A 285 -6.83 7.31 5.71
N GLY A 286 -5.91 6.42 6.09
CA GLY A 286 -4.70 6.18 5.31
C GLY A 286 -4.94 5.15 4.20
N LEU A 287 -4.18 5.24 3.11
CA LEU A 287 -4.17 4.22 2.05
C LEU A 287 -3.80 2.83 2.60
N TYR A 288 -2.95 2.80 3.62
CA TYR A 288 -2.50 1.62 4.35
C TYR A 288 -3.54 1.01 5.31
N ASP A 289 -4.71 1.64 5.48
CA ASP A 289 -5.83 1.12 6.28
C ASP A 289 -6.99 0.58 5.43
N LEU A 290 -6.88 0.67 4.10
CA LEU A 290 -7.90 0.23 3.15
C LEU A 290 -7.61 -1.20 2.66
N PHE A 291 -8.43 -2.13 3.13
CA PHE A 291 -8.28 -3.57 2.83
C PHE A 291 -9.49 -4.17 2.10
N SER A 292 -10.59 -3.41 1.99
CA SER A 292 -11.86 -3.84 1.37
C SER A 292 -12.82 -2.67 1.16
N GLU A 293 -13.84 -2.86 0.32
CA GLU A 293 -14.99 -1.96 0.20
C GLU A 293 -15.61 -1.64 1.57
N ALA A 294 -15.71 -2.65 2.45
CA ALA A 294 -16.24 -2.48 3.80
C ALA A 294 -15.37 -1.57 4.68
N SER A 295 -14.04 -1.57 4.51
CA SER A 295 -13.18 -0.61 5.22
C SER A 295 -13.41 0.83 4.75
N LEU A 296 -13.64 1.04 3.45
CA LEU A 296 -14.02 2.34 2.91
C LEU A 296 -15.41 2.77 3.41
N GLY A 297 -16.40 1.87 3.40
CA GLY A 297 -17.73 2.13 3.93
C GLY A 297 -17.71 2.50 5.43
N LYS A 298 -16.91 1.80 6.24
CA LYS A 298 -16.70 2.16 7.65
C LYS A 298 -16.08 3.55 7.82
N ALA A 299 -15.18 3.94 6.93
CA ALA A 299 -14.61 5.27 6.96
C ALA A 299 -15.64 6.36 6.67
N TYR A 300 -16.49 6.18 5.65
CA TYR A 300 -17.63 7.07 5.40
C TYR A 300 -18.57 7.16 6.61
N LEU A 301 -18.96 6.03 7.19
CA LEU A 301 -19.81 6.00 8.39
C LEU A 301 -19.17 6.78 9.56
N LYS A 302 -17.87 6.61 9.78
CA LYS A 302 -17.12 7.34 10.81
C LYS A 302 -17.08 8.84 10.51
N ALA A 303 -16.83 9.24 9.26
CA ALA A 303 -16.83 10.64 8.85
C ALA A 303 -18.21 11.30 9.01
N MET A 304 -19.29 10.54 8.82
CA MET A 304 -20.67 10.96 9.11
C MET A 304 -21.02 10.96 10.62
N GLY A 305 -20.08 10.65 11.51
CA GLY A 305 -20.31 10.60 12.96
C GLY A 305 -21.06 9.37 13.46
N VAL A 306 -21.27 8.36 12.62
CA VAL A 306 -21.96 7.11 12.99
C VAL A 306 -21.05 6.28 13.89
N LYS A 307 -21.46 6.09 15.16
CA LYS A 307 -20.72 5.28 16.12
C LYS A 307 -21.10 3.80 15.97
N PRO A 308 -20.13 2.86 16.02
CA PRO A 308 -20.43 1.43 16.09
C PRO A 308 -21.30 1.16 17.33
N GLY A 309 -22.47 0.55 17.13
CA GLY A 309 -23.44 0.26 18.21
C GLY A 309 -24.45 1.38 18.50
N ALA A 310 -24.41 2.52 17.80
CA ALA A 310 -25.45 3.52 17.93
C ALA A 310 -26.80 2.99 17.41
N SER A 311 -27.75 2.81 18.33
CA SER A 311 -29.17 2.70 17.98
C SER A 311 -29.59 3.99 17.29
N PHE A 312 -29.95 3.90 16.01
CA PHE A 312 -30.69 4.97 15.36
C PHE A 312 -32.11 4.97 15.96
N SER A 313 -32.34 5.84 16.94
CA SER A 313 -33.71 6.27 17.22
C SER A 313 -34.22 7.03 15.99
N ARG A 314 -35.47 6.75 15.62
CA ARG A 314 -36.16 7.22 14.41
C ARG A 314 -35.79 8.65 13.99
N ILE A 315 -35.59 8.77 12.68
CA ILE A 315 -35.53 9.98 11.86
C ILE A 315 -36.43 11.12 12.38
N PHE A 316 -35.84 12.32 12.44
CA PHE A 316 -36.48 13.61 12.63
C PHE A 316 -37.69 13.80 11.70
N ARG A 317 -38.87 14.10 12.26
CA ARG A 317 -39.92 14.81 11.51
C ARG A 317 -39.56 16.29 11.48
N VAL A 318 -39.07 16.79 10.35
CA VAL A 318 -39.11 18.24 10.09
C VAL A 318 -40.50 18.58 9.55
N ARG A 319 -41.20 19.49 10.23
CA ARG A 319 -42.56 19.93 9.90
C ARG A 319 -42.62 20.51 8.49
N SER A 320 -43.59 20.07 7.69
CA SER A 320 -44.17 20.91 6.66
C SER A 320 -44.98 22.02 7.33
N LYS A 321 -44.65 23.29 7.09
CA LYS A 321 -45.66 24.35 7.14
C LYS A 321 -46.42 24.27 5.81
N ALA A 322 -47.62 23.70 5.85
CA ALA A 322 -48.63 23.97 4.84
C ALA A 322 -49.14 25.40 5.07
N GLY A 323 -49.36 26.13 3.98
CA GLY A 323 -49.80 27.50 4.00
C GLY A 323 -51.20 27.70 4.57
N SER A 324 -51.41 28.93 5.02
CA SER A 324 -52.60 29.74 4.78
C SER A 324 -52.11 31.14 4.41
#